data_AF-A0A0S9R2V8-F1
#
_entry.id   AF-A0A0S9R2V8-F1
#
_cell.length_a   1.000
_cell.length_b   1.000
_cell.length_c   1.000
_cell.angle_alpha   90.00
_cell.angle_beta   90.00
_cell.angle_gamma   90.00
#
_symmetry.space_group_name_H-M   'P 1'
#
loop_
_entity.id
_entity.type
_entity.pdbx_description
1 polymer ?
#
loop_
_entity_poly.entity_id
_entity_poly.type
_entity_poly.pdbx_seq_one_letter_code
_entity_poly.pdbx_strand_id
1 'polypeptide(L)'
;MFLDIVKAVQQRNPALGSYVLVLRGDARARDPADPSRLSPEAEAWLAEHAPGARFSEEKVLLAPYPGAMPADRAVTVLAFADARHLAAFATAWTADPEPEEPEASEPAGG
;
A
#
# COMPACT_ATOMS: atom_id res chain seq x y z
N MET A 1 4.85 -5.62 14.32
CA MET A 1 3.47 -6.12 14.17
C MET A 1 2.98 -6.19 12.72
N PHE A 2 3.59 -5.49 11.74
CA PHE A 2 3.19 -5.60 10.32
C PHE A 2 3.59 -6.92 9.63
N LEU A 3 4.61 -7.62 10.14
CA LEU A 3 5.17 -8.81 9.50
C LEU A 3 4.20 -10.02 9.50
N ASP A 4 3.26 -10.07 10.44
CA ASP A 4 2.25 -11.14 10.52
C ASP A 4 1.18 -11.01 9.43
N ILE A 5 0.83 -9.79 9.02
CA ILE A 5 -0.27 -9.57 8.06
C ILE A 5 0.11 -10.07 6.67
N VAL A 6 1.31 -9.72 6.19
CA VAL A 6 1.78 -10.17 4.87
C VAL A 6 1.89 -11.70 4.83
N LYS A 7 2.39 -12.31 5.90
CA LYS A 7 2.43 -13.78 6.02
C LYS A 7 1.03 -14.39 6.00
N ALA A 8 0.08 -13.84 6.76
CA ALA A 8 -1.29 -14.33 6.79
C ALA A 8 -1.96 -14.22 5.41
N VAL A 9 -1.72 -13.13 4.68
CA VAL A 9 -2.22 -12.93 3.31
C VAL A 9 -1.61 -13.96 2.35
N GLN A 10 -0.29 -14.16 2.38
CA GLN A 10 0.38 -15.13 1.52
C GLN A 10 -0.01 -16.58 1.83
N GLN A 11 -0.23 -16.91 3.10
CA GLN A 11 -0.76 -18.22 3.51
C GLN A 11 -2.20 -18.41 3.02
N ARG A 12 -3.01 -17.35 3.08
CA ARG A 12 -4.42 -17.38 2.63
C ARG A 12 -4.54 -17.52 1.12
N ASN A 13 -3.73 -16.77 0.37
CA ASN A 13 -3.76 -16.71 -1.08
C ASN A 13 -2.33 -16.69 -1.66
N PRO A 14 -1.71 -17.88 -1.84
CA PRO A 14 -0.36 -17.98 -2.38
C PRO A 14 -0.26 -17.56 -3.85
N ALA A 15 -1.39 -17.45 -4.57
CA ALA A 15 -1.42 -17.00 -5.96
C ALA A 15 -1.09 -15.51 -6.13
N LEU A 16 -1.10 -14.73 -5.04
CA LEU A 16 -0.65 -13.33 -5.02
C LEU A 16 0.87 -13.21 -5.17
N GLY A 17 1.62 -14.29 -4.98
CA GLY A 17 3.07 -14.29 -5.10
C GLY A 17 3.79 -13.66 -3.91
N SER A 18 5.08 -13.38 -4.11
CA SER A 18 5.97 -12.92 -3.02
C SER A 18 5.98 -11.40 -2.84
N TYR A 19 5.64 -10.65 -3.87
CA TYR A 19 5.70 -9.19 -3.87
C TYR A 19 4.32 -8.61 -3.60
N VAL A 20 4.00 -8.51 -2.31
CA VAL A 20 2.68 -8.12 -1.83
C VAL A 20 2.79 -6.90 -0.94
N LEU A 21 1.91 -5.92 -1.16
CA LEU A 21 1.76 -4.73 -0.35
C LEU A 21 0.35 -4.67 0.22
N VAL A 22 0.23 -4.50 1.53
CA VAL A 22 -1.05 -4.41 2.22
C VAL A 22 -1.39 -2.94 2.42
N LEU A 23 -2.51 -2.51 1.83
CA LEU A 23 -3.02 -1.15 1.96
C LEU A 23 -3.89 -1.02 3.21
N ARG A 24 -3.60 0.00 4.00
CA ARG A 24 -4.46 0.41 5.13
C ARG A 24 -5.78 0.99 4.63
N GLY A 25 -6.80 1.03 5.49
CA GLY A 25 -8.11 1.63 5.17
C GLY A 25 -8.03 3.12 4.83
N ASP A 26 -7.08 3.82 5.43
CA ASP A 26 -6.82 5.25 5.28
C ASP A 26 -5.71 5.57 4.25
N ALA A 27 -5.31 4.60 3.42
CA ALA A 27 -4.28 4.81 2.42
C ALA A 27 -4.76 5.75 1.30
N ARG A 28 -3.94 6.73 0.91
CA ARG A 28 -4.21 7.68 -0.18
C ARG A 28 -4.52 7.00 -1.52
N ALA A 29 -3.97 5.81 -1.74
CA ALA A 29 -4.22 5.01 -2.94
C ALA A 29 -5.62 4.39 -3.00
N ARG A 30 -6.42 4.45 -1.92
CA ARG A 30 -7.80 3.92 -1.89
C ARG A 30 -8.79 5.02 -2.22
N ASP A 31 -9.91 4.61 -2.81
CA ASP A 31 -11.01 5.52 -3.05
C ASP A 31 -11.67 5.90 -1.71
N PRO A 32 -11.86 7.21 -1.43
CA PRO A 32 -12.42 7.67 -0.16
C PRO A 32 -13.93 7.37 -0.02
N ALA A 33 -14.65 7.19 -1.13
CA ALA A 33 -16.06 6.83 -1.14
C ALA A 33 -16.27 5.30 -1.12
N ASP A 34 -15.38 4.54 -1.74
CA ASP A 34 -15.38 3.07 -1.69
C ASP A 34 -13.99 2.53 -1.35
N PRO A 35 -13.69 2.25 -0.07
CA PRO A 35 -12.38 1.75 0.31
C PRO A 35 -12.09 0.40 -0.36
N SER A 36 -13.08 -0.37 -0.80
CA SER A 36 -12.83 -1.64 -1.51
C SER A 36 -12.24 -1.44 -2.93
N ARG A 37 -11.97 -0.20 -3.35
CA ARG A 37 -11.37 0.15 -4.64
C ARG A 37 -10.14 1.03 -4.47
N LEU A 38 -9.30 1.03 -5.50
CA LEU A 38 -8.26 2.03 -5.66
C LEU A 38 -8.86 3.35 -6.13
N SER A 39 -8.19 4.46 -5.82
CA SER A 39 -8.54 5.73 -6.42
C SER A 39 -8.25 5.71 -7.93
N PRO A 40 -8.97 6.48 -8.75
CA PRO A 40 -8.74 6.54 -10.20
C PRO A 40 -7.29 6.90 -10.57
N GLU A 41 -6.66 7.76 -9.77
CA GLU A 41 -5.24 8.12 -9.92
C GLU A 41 -4.31 6.93 -9.66
N ALA A 42 -4.59 6.13 -8.63
CA ALA A 42 -3.81 4.93 -8.31
C ALA A 42 -4.02 3.83 -9.36
N GLU A 43 -5.24 3.66 -9.87
CA GLU A 43 -5.51 2.73 -10.98
C GLU A 43 -4.77 3.13 -12.26
N ALA A 44 -4.82 4.42 -12.63
CA ALA A 44 -4.11 4.93 -13.80
C ALA A 44 -2.58 4.74 -13.66
N TRP A 45 -2.05 5.06 -12.48
CA TRP A 45 -0.63 4.88 -12.18
C TRP A 45 -0.21 3.41 -12.30
N LEU A 46 -1.00 2.47 -11.75
CA LEU A 46 -0.69 1.04 -11.85
C LEU A 46 -0.73 0.54 -13.29
N ALA A 47 -1.68 1.01 -14.10
CA ALA A 47 -1.77 0.64 -15.51
C ALA A 47 -0.55 1.09 -16.31
N GLU A 48 0.04 2.24 -15.97
CA GLU A 48 1.22 2.80 -16.64
C GLU A 48 2.54 2.18 -16.14
N HIS A 49 2.69 2.07 -14.82
CA HIS A 49 3.98 1.75 -14.20
C HIS A 49 4.13 0.30 -13.75
N ALA A 50 3.03 -0.43 -13.54
CA ALA A 50 3.04 -1.79 -13.02
C ALA A 50 2.03 -2.67 -13.77
N PRO A 51 2.15 -2.84 -15.10
CA PRO A 51 1.22 -3.66 -15.86
C PRO A 51 1.23 -5.10 -15.35
N GLY A 52 0.06 -5.57 -14.91
CA GLY A 52 -0.10 -6.89 -14.30
C GLY A 52 -0.12 -6.90 -12.77
N ALA A 53 -0.04 -5.73 -12.13
CA ALA A 53 -0.39 -5.62 -10.71
C ALA A 53 -1.84 -6.07 -10.49
N ARG A 54 -2.08 -6.78 -9.39
CA ARG A 54 -3.41 -7.29 -9.03
C ARG A 54 -3.84 -6.68 -7.71
N PHE A 55 -5.02 -6.08 -7.72
CA PHE A 55 -5.69 -5.61 -6.54
C PHE A 55 -6.69 -6.68 -6.07
N SER A 56 -6.63 -7.05 -4.79
CA SER A 56 -7.51 -8.04 -4.17
C SER A 56 -7.88 -7.62 -2.75
N GLU A 57 -9.07 -8.01 -2.29
CA GLU A 57 -9.44 -7.93 -0.89
C GLU A 57 -9.35 -9.33 -0.28
N GLU A 58 -8.55 -9.48 0.76
CA GLU A 58 -8.32 -10.75 1.45
C GLU A 58 -8.89 -10.70 2.87
N LYS A 59 -9.57 -11.77 3.28
CA LYS A 59 -9.96 -11.96 4.68
C LYS A 59 -8.93 -12.83 5.36
N VAL A 60 -8.26 -12.27 6.36
CA VAL A 60 -7.22 -12.94 7.13
C VAL A 60 -7.55 -12.92 8.62
N LEU A 61 -7.15 -13.99 9.32
CA LEU A 61 -7.25 -14.05 10.77
C LEU A 61 -6.07 -13.31 11.38
N LEU A 62 -6.35 -12.22 12.10
CA LEU A 62 -5.34 -11.41 12.75
C LEU A 62 -5.69 -11.19 14.21
N ALA A 63 -4.72 -11.44 15.08
CA ALA A 63 -4.81 -11.04 16.47
C ALA A 63 -4.56 -9.52 16.57
N PRO A 64 -5.43 -8.75 17.24
CA PRO A 64 -5.26 -7.30 17.39
C PRO A 64 -4.07 -6.91 18.28
N TYR A 65 -3.56 -7.83 19.09
CA TYR A 65 -2.35 -7.71 19.90
C TYR A 65 -1.87 -9.10 20.34
N PRO A 66 -0.61 -9.25 20.77
CA PRO A 66 -0.09 -10.55 21.23
C PRO A 66 -0.94 -11.15 22.34
N GLY A 67 -1.34 -12.42 22.19
CA GLY A 67 -2.16 -13.14 23.16
C GLY A 67 -3.68 -12.95 23.00
N ALA A 68 -4.14 -12.07 22.11
CA ALA A 68 -5.56 -11.96 21.77
C ALA A 68 -6.02 -13.10 20.85
N MET A 69 -7.32 -13.43 20.92
CA MET A 69 -7.95 -14.35 19.97
C MET A 69 -7.92 -13.74 18.55
N PRO A 70 -7.43 -14.48 17.53
CA PRO A 70 -7.49 -14.02 16.14
C PRO A 70 -8.93 -13.77 15.70
N ALA A 71 -9.14 -12.71 14.94
CA ALA A 71 -10.44 -12.39 14.34
C ALA A 71 -10.29 -12.10 12.84
N ASP A 72 -11.35 -12.34 12.07
CA ASP A 72 -11.39 -12.02 10.65
C ASP A 72 -11.24 -10.51 10.42
N ARG A 73 -10.29 -10.16 9.58
CA ARG A 73 -10.04 -8.79 9.10
C ARG A 73 -9.97 -8.81 7.60
N ALA A 74 -10.79 -7.97 6.97
CA ALA A 74 -10.62 -7.63 5.56
C ALA A 74 -9.38 -6.72 5.44
N VAL A 75 -8.43 -7.14 4.61
CA VAL A 75 -7.25 -6.37 4.26
C VAL A 75 -7.21 -6.23 2.75
N THR A 76 -6.79 -5.06 2.30
CA THR A 76 -6.69 -4.76 0.87
C THR A 76 -5.26 -4.94 0.45
N VAL A 77 -5.07 -5.60 -0.68
CA VAL A 77 -3.78 -6.16 -1.08
C VAL A 77 -3.49 -5.81 -2.52
N LEU A 78 -2.28 -5.31 -2.76
CA LEU A 78 -1.69 -5.16 -4.08
C LEU A 78 -0.57 -6.19 -4.26
N ALA A 79 -0.72 -7.04 -5.26
CA ALA A 79 0.28 -7.99 -5.67
C ALA A 79 0.98 -7.50 -6.95
N PHE A 80 2.31 -7.60 -6.98
CA PHE A 80 3.15 -7.16 -8.07
C PHE A 80 3.91 -8.34 -8.68
N ALA A 81 4.26 -8.22 -9.96
CA ALA A 81 5.07 -9.24 -10.64
C ALA A 81 6.51 -9.30 -10.11
N ASP A 82 7.06 -8.17 -9.66
CA ASP A 82 8.42 -8.05 -9.17
C ASP A 82 8.57 -6.95 -8.11
N ALA A 83 9.70 -6.98 -7.41
CA ALA A 83 10.01 -6.07 -6.32
C ALA A 83 10.13 -4.59 -6.76
N ARG A 84 10.51 -4.30 -8.01
CA ARG A 84 10.72 -2.92 -8.46
C ARG A 84 9.39 -2.20 -8.61
N HIS A 85 8.40 -2.86 -9.18
CA HIS A 85 7.04 -2.30 -9.27
C HIS A 85 6.43 -2.07 -7.89
N LEU A 86 6.63 -3.01 -6.95
CA LEU A 86 6.19 -2.83 -5.56
C LEU A 86 6.87 -1.62 -4.92
N ALA A 87 8.20 -1.51 -5.04
CA ALA A 87 8.95 -0.41 -4.45
C ALA A 87 8.54 0.93 -5.07
N ALA A 88 8.39 1.00 -6.40
CA ALA A 88 7.94 2.20 -7.09
C ALA A 88 6.56 2.66 -6.61
N PHE A 89 5.60 1.72 -6.46
CA PHE A 89 4.28 2.03 -5.94
C PHE A 89 4.35 2.49 -4.48
N ALA A 90 5.10 1.79 -3.63
CA ALA A 90 5.28 2.18 -2.24
C ALA A 90 5.85 3.61 -2.15
N THR A 91 6.88 3.94 -2.93
CA THR A 91 7.45 5.29 -2.96
C THR A 91 6.42 6.33 -3.41
N ALA A 92 5.69 6.08 -4.52
CA ALA A 92 4.73 7.05 -5.05
C ALA A 92 3.55 7.33 -4.09
N TRP A 93 3.14 6.34 -3.29
CA TRP A 93 1.90 6.39 -2.51
C TRP A 93 2.09 6.38 -0.98
N THR A 94 3.31 6.15 -0.50
CA THR A 94 3.64 6.12 0.94
C THR A 94 4.81 7.02 1.32
N ALA A 95 5.51 7.63 0.35
CA ALA A 95 6.42 8.73 0.68
C ALA A 95 5.58 9.91 1.20
N ASP A 96 5.93 10.37 2.40
CA ASP A 96 5.58 11.72 2.83
C ASP A 96 6.19 12.66 1.77
N PRO A 97 5.44 13.64 1.22
CA PRO A 97 6.07 14.61 0.34
C PRO A 97 7.25 15.20 1.10
N GLU A 98 8.47 15.11 0.55
CA GLU A 98 9.59 15.84 1.12
C GLU A 98 9.12 17.30 1.28
N PRO A 99 9.21 17.89 2.49
CA PRO A 99 8.93 19.31 2.61
C PRO A 99 9.87 19.99 1.63
N GLU A 100 9.31 20.71 0.65
CA GLU A 100 10.07 21.53 -0.28
C GLU A 100 11.11 22.28 0.54
N GLU A 101 12.40 22.01 0.30
CA GLU A 101 13.47 22.75 0.95
C GLU A 101 13.17 24.23 0.71
N PRO A 102 12.99 25.05 1.76
CA PRO A 102 12.69 26.46 1.56
C PRO A 102 13.84 27.04 0.74
N GLU A 103 13.51 27.49 -0.47
CA GLU A 103 14.45 28.19 -1.33
C GLU A 103 15.13 29.27 -0.49
N ALA A 104 16.41 29.07 -0.22
CA ALA A 104 17.25 29.99 0.51
C ALA A 104 17.31 31.31 -0.29
N SER A 105 16.36 32.19 -0.02
CA SER A 105 16.34 33.56 -0.52
C SER A 105 16.94 34.48 0.54
N GLU A 106 18.26 34.41 0.68
CA GLU A 106 19.06 35.59 0.99
C GLU A 106 20.08 35.75 -0.15
N PRO A 107 20.51 36.96 -0.53
CA PRO A 107 20.38 38.24 0.19
C PRO A 107 19.90 39.41 -0.70
N ALA A 108 19.53 40.55 -0.09
CA ALA A 108 19.98 41.91 -0.49
C ALA A 108 19.11 43.04 0.09
N GLY A 109 19.73 43.86 0.94
CA GLY A 109 19.75 45.32 0.80
C GLY A 109 18.48 46.13 1.12
N GLY A 110 18.58 46.95 2.16
CA GLY A 110 17.68 48.09 2.43
C GLY A 110 18.07 48.80 3.71
#